data_AF-A0A4Q7PHG3-F1
#
_entry.id   AF-A0A4Q7PHG3-F1
#
_cell.length_a   1.000
_cell.length_b   1.000
_cell.length_c   1.000
_cell.angle_alpha   90.00
_cell.angle_beta   90.00
_cell.angle_gamma   90.00
#
_symmetry.space_group_name_H-M   'P 1'
#
loop_
_entity.id
_entity.type
_entity.pdbx_description
1 polymer ?
#
loop_
_entity_poly.entity_id
_entity_poly.type
_entity_poly.pdbx_seq_one_letter_code
_entity_poly.pdbx_strand_id
1 'polypeptide(L)'
;MKDSCLIFFVFIFSNVFAQNENLSDEFNTSNLDATWSLFQEEYFETPVPVTSGRMQMVLDDALCNETCVWWQDSSAGFIYKTLTGDFDVATAVYAKQRTNPNEDVDRWTQLAGLMARDPASTTTGSENYVFNVAGIRFDTPSVELKSTTDNSSTIRAYTDNRNCCRSTDSAYGSYF
;
A
#
# COMPACT_ATOMS: atom_id res chain seq x y z
N MET A 1 -7.93 -20.46 11.54
CA MET A 1 -7.70 -19.01 11.62
C MET A 1 -6.59 -18.74 10.63
N LYS A 2 -6.91 -18.06 9.53
CA LYS A 2 -5.93 -17.75 8.49
C LYS A 2 -5.52 -16.31 8.73
N ASP A 3 -4.22 -16.10 8.79
CA ASP A 3 -3.61 -14.92 9.40
C ASP A 3 -3.63 -13.74 8.42
N SER A 4 -4.17 -12.62 8.86
CA SER A 4 -4.23 -11.38 8.07
C SER A 4 -2.86 -10.69 8.00
N CYS A 5 -2.71 -9.75 7.08
CA CYS A 5 -1.49 -8.98 6.88
C CYS A 5 -1.41 -7.79 7.84
N LEU A 6 -0.21 -7.45 8.29
CA LEU A 6 0.12 -6.23 9.00
C LEU A 6 0.96 -5.35 8.08
N ILE A 7 0.38 -4.22 7.68
CA ILE A 7 1.01 -3.24 6.81
C ILE A 7 1.38 -2.02 7.65
N PHE A 8 2.64 -1.60 7.54
CA PHE A 8 3.20 -0.46 8.25
C PHE A 8 3.49 0.71 7.30
N PHE A 9 3.49 1.94 7.80
CA PHE A 9 3.91 3.17 7.09
C PHE A 9 4.85 3.96 8.03
N VAL A 10 5.95 4.57 7.54
CA VAL A 10 6.89 5.41 8.32
C VAL A 10 7.46 6.54 7.44
N PHE A 11 7.08 7.80 7.63
CA PHE A 11 7.57 8.93 6.81
C PHE A 11 9.00 9.35 7.27
N ILE A 12 9.96 9.81 6.42
CA ILE A 12 10.35 11.21 6.03
C ILE A 12 11.77 11.09 5.35
N PHE A 13 12.21 11.83 4.29
CA PHE A 13 12.89 13.17 4.22
C PHE A 13 13.08 13.61 2.75
N SER A 14 13.24 14.92 2.49
CA SER A 14 13.99 15.45 1.34
C SER A 14 15.08 16.44 1.82
N ASN A 15 16.17 16.57 1.06
CA ASN A 15 17.35 17.36 1.41
C ASN A 15 17.22 18.87 1.09
N VAL A 16 16.02 19.37 0.81
CA VAL A 16 15.76 20.80 0.63
C VAL A 16 14.29 21.07 0.96
N PHE A 17 14.02 22.02 1.88
CA PHE A 17 12.69 22.50 2.32
C PHE A 17 12.00 21.74 3.48
N ALA A 18 11.47 22.53 4.42
CA ALA A 18 10.99 22.09 5.73
C ALA A 18 9.81 21.11 5.66
N GLN A 19 9.82 20.13 6.56
CA GLN A 19 8.72 19.20 6.80
C GLN A 19 7.43 19.96 7.15
N ASN A 20 6.31 19.58 6.53
CA ASN A 20 5.01 20.06 6.98
C ASN A 20 4.58 19.22 8.18
N GLU A 21 4.91 19.69 9.38
CA GLU A 21 4.60 19.03 10.66
C GLU A 21 3.11 18.73 10.84
N ASN A 22 2.21 19.45 10.15
CA ASN A 22 0.77 19.19 10.22
C ASN A 22 0.35 17.96 9.41
N LEU A 23 1.16 17.53 8.44
CA LEU A 23 0.87 16.39 7.57
C LEU A 23 1.67 15.14 7.94
N SER A 24 2.85 15.33 8.54
CA SER A 24 3.67 14.22 9.04
C SER A 24 2.99 13.47 10.18
N ASP A 25 3.27 12.18 10.30
CA ASP A 25 2.85 11.37 11.44
C ASP A 25 3.88 10.27 11.71
N GLU A 26 4.41 10.29 12.93
CA GLU A 26 5.34 9.27 13.44
C GLU A 26 4.60 8.13 14.16
N PHE A 27 3.27 8.18 14.21
CA PHE A 27 2.40 7.18 14.83
C PHE A 27 2.77 6.92 16.29
N ASN A 28 3.02 8.00 17.05
CA ASN A 28 3.39 7.96 18.47
C ASN A 28 2.19 7.80 19.42
N THR A 29 0.97 7.75 18.88
CA THR A 29 -0.28 7.53 19.61
C THR A 29 -0.66 6.04 19.60
N SER A 30 -1.66 5.63 20.39
CA SER A 30 -2.16 4.25 20.37
C SER A 30 -3.19 3.97 19.27
N ASN A 31 -3.75 5.04 18.69
CA ASN A 31 -4.74 4.99 17.61
C ASN A 31 -4.38 6.01 16.55
N LEU A 32 -4.82 5.76 15.32
CA LEU A 32 -4.67 6.69 14.22
C LEU A 32 -5.33 8.04 14.54
N ASP A 33 -4.63 9.13 14.25
CA ASP A 33 -5.13 10.48 14.47
C ASP A 33 -6.31 10.81 13.53
N ALA A 34 -7.26 11.62 14.01
CA ALA A 34 -8.48 11.98 13.27
C ALA A 34 -8.23 12.83 12.01
N THR A 35 -7.00 13.32 11.79
CA THR A 35 -6.59 13.97 10.54
C THR A 35 -6.42 13.01 9.37
N TRP A 36 -6.38 11.69 9.61
CA TRP A 36 -6.40 10.67 8.56
C TRP A 36 -7.83 10.31 8.15
N SER A 37 -8.01 10.02 6.87
CA SER A 37 -9.26 9.55 6.28
C SER A 37 -9.14 8.10 5.84
N LEU A 38 -10.25 7.36 5.86
CA LEU A 38 -10.34 5.98 5.38
C LEU A 38 -11.19 5.95 4.10
N PHE A 39 -10.74 5.20 3.11
CA PHE A 39 -11.48 4.86 1.90
C PHE A 39 -11.78 3.36 1.92
N GLN A 40 -13.03 2.98 1.64
CA GLN A 40 -13.56 1.63 1.86
C GLN A 40 -13.32 1.19 3.31
N GLU A 41 -13.88 1.97 4.25
CA GLU A 41 -13.64 1.82 5.69
C GLU A 41 -14.06 0.46 6.24
N GLU A 42 -14.97 -0.24 5.55
CA GLU A 42 -15.44 -1.58 5.91
C GLU A 42 -14.31 -2.62 5.96
N TYR A 43 -13.18 -2.38 5.29
CA TYR A 43 -12.06 -3.32 5.29
C TYR A 43 -11.16 -3.21 6.52
N PHE A 44 -11.34 -2.22 7.38
CA PHE A 44 -10.44 -1.94 8.49
C PHE A 44 -11.04 -2.27 9.86
N GLU A 45 -10.19 -2.68 10.78
CA GLU A 45 -10.48 -2.57 12.21
C GLU A 45 -10.56 -1.09 12.59
N THR A 46 -11.67 -0.69 13.23
CA THR A 46 -11.87 0.69 13.71
C THR A 46 -12.03 0.71 15.24
N PRO A 47 -11.26 1.53 15.98
CA PRO A 47 -10.22 2.44 15.49
C PRO A 47 -9.00 1.72 14.91
N VAL A 48 -8.35 2.33 13.91
CA VAL A 48 -7.13 1.77 13.30
C VAL A 48 -6.02 1.72 14.36
N PRO A 49 -5.48 0.52 14.68
CA PRO A 49 -4.53 0.39 15.76
C PRO A 49 -3.17 0.96 15.37
N VAL A 50 -2.52 1.59 16.34
CA VAL A 50 -1.13 2.01 16.25
C VAL A 50 -0.35 1.31 17.35
N THR A 51 0.68 0.56 16.97
CA THR A 51 1.45 -0.27 17.92
C THR A 51 2.93 -0.15 17.64
N SER A 52 3.71 0.12 18.69
CA SER A 52 5.17 0.28 18.61
C SER A 52 5.63 1.33 17.60
N GLY A 53 4.95 2.49 17.55
CA GLY A 53 5.31 3.59 16.66
C GLY A 53 4.93 3.36 15.20
N ARG A 54 3.91 2.52 14.94
CA ARG A 54 3.51 2.18 13.56
C ARG A 54 2.01 1.97 13.45
N MET A 55 1.40 2.61 12.46
CA MET A 55 0.02 2.31 12.06
C MET A 55 -0.07 0.90 11.50
N GLN A 56 -1.12 0.18 11.89
CA GLN A 56 -1.41 -1.16 11.43
C GLN A 56 -2.57 -1.11 10.43
N MET A 57 -2.28 -1.34 9.16
CA MET A 57 -3.32 -1.61 8.16
C MET A 57 -3.51 -3.12 8.08
N VAL A 58 -4.62 -3.57 8.65
CA VAL A 58 -5.06 -4.97 8.63
C VAL A 58 -6.38 -5.01 7.90
N LEU A 59 -6.38 -5.70 6.76
CA LEU A 59 -7.58 -5.89 5.97
C LEU A 59 -8.34 -7.14 6.45
N ASP A 60 -9.66 -7.02 6.58
CA ASP A 60 -10.53 -8.13 7.02
C ASP A 60 -10.55 -9.25 5.96
N ASP A 61 -9.96 -10.39 6.30
CA ASP A 61 -9.92 -11.60 5.47
C ASP A 61 -11.29 -12.08 4.95
N ALA A 62 -12.35 -11.95 5.75
CA ALA A 62 -13.68 -12.39 5.35
C ALA A 62 -14.27 -11.48 4.26
N LEU A 63 -13.97 -10.19 4.32
CA LEU A 63 -14.39 -9.20 3.31
C LEU A 63 -13.43 -9.16 2.11
N CYS A 64 -12.16 -9.48 2.35
CA CYS A 64 -11.07 -9.47 1.39
C CYS A 64 -10.84 -10.79 0.68
N ASN A 65 -11.88 -11.62 0.54
CA ASN A 65 -11.88 -12.94 -0.11
C ASN A 65 -11.40 -12.88 -1.58
N GLU A 66 -10.10 -12.67 -1.78
CA GLU A 66 -9.38 -12.41 -3.04
C GLU A 66 -9.75 -11.10 -3.77
N THR A 67 -10.59 -10.25 -3.16
CA THR A 67 -11.14 -9.04 -3.79
C THR A 67 -10.49 -7.74 -3.34
N CYS A 68 -9.70 -7.74 -2.27
CA CYS A 68 -8.98 -6.55 -1.80
C CYS A 68 -7.75 -6.28 -2.66
N VAL A 69 -8.00 -5.92 -3.91
CA VAL A 69 -7.01 -5.58 -4.92
C VAL A 69 -7.34 -4.23 -5.52
N TRP A 70 -6.29 -3.45 -5.77
CA TRP A 70 -6.36 -2.29 -6.63
C TRP A 70 -5.97 -2.73 -8.05
N TRP A 71 -6.98 -2.88 -8.92
CA TRP A 71 -6.79 -3.33 -10.30
C TRP A 71 -8.05 -3.07 -11.13
N GLN A 72 -7.90 -2.35 -12.24
CA GLN A 72 -9.03 -1.90 -13.05
C GLN A 72 -10.08 -1.20 -12.15
N ASP A 73 -11.37 -1.58 -12.24
CA ASP A 73 -12.47 -1.05 -11.41
C ASP A 73 -12.48 -1.56 -9.97
N SER A 74 -11.57 -2.46 -9.60
CA SER A 74 -11.50 -2.99 -8.23
C SER A 74 -10.66 -2.08 -7.36
N SER A 75 -11.18 -1.80 -6.17
CA SER A 75 -10.52 -1.00 -5.14
C SER A 75 -10.61 -1.70 -3.79
N ALA A 76 -9.58 -1.51 -2.97
CA ALA A 76 -9.51 -2.02 -1.62
C ALA A 76 -9.40 -0.86 -0.61
N GLY A 77 -9.28 -1.19 0.67
CA GLY A 77 -9.04 -0.20 1.72
C GLY A 77 -7.81 0.66 1.43
N PHE A 78 -7.93 1.97 1.67
CA PHE A 78 -6.80 2.92 1.65
C PHE A 78 -6.94 3.97 2.77
N ILE A 79 -5.84 4.29 3.45
CA ILE A 79 -5.78 5.32 4.51
C ILE A 79 -4.98 6.50 3.99
N TYR A 80 -5.51 7.72 4.11
CA TYR A 80 -4.97 8.86 3.37
C TYR A 80 -5.11 10.21 4.06
N LYS A 81 -4.33 11.17 3.54
CA LYS A 81 -4.51 12.61 3.71
C LYS A 81 -4.60 13.25 2.32
N THR A 82 -5.44 14.28 2.17
CA THR A 82 -5.55 15.03 0.92
C THR A 82 -4.45 16.07 0.84
N LEU A 83 -3.74 16.11 -0.29
CA LEU A 83 -2.68 17.06 -0.59
C LEU A 83 -3.04 17.89 -1.83
N THR A 84 -2.49 19.10 -1.95
CA THR A 84 -2.63 19.96 -3.13
C THR A 84 -1.28 20.55 -3.54
N GLY A 85 -1.13 20.90 -4.82
CA GLY A 85 0.13 21.43 -5.37
C GLY A 85 1.20 20.35 -5.56
N ASP A 86 2.45 20.79 -5.67
CA ASP A 86 3.61 19.90 -5.79
C ASP A 86 3.97 19.35 -4.40
N PHE A 87 4.27 18.06 -4.32
CA PHE A 87 4.58 17.39 -3.05
C PHE A 87 5.61 16.28 -3.23
N ASP A 88 6.32 16.01 -2.14
CA ASP A 88 7.12 14.80 -1.95
C ASP A 88 6.52 14.00 -0.79
N VAL A 89 6.37 12.69 -0.98
CA VAL A 89 5.91 11.77 0.06
C VAL A 89 6.86 10.59 0.15
N ALA A 90 7.32 10.30 1.36
CA ALA A 90 8.17 9.14 1.66
C ALA A 90 7.50 8.33 2.75
N THR A 91 7.55 7.00 2.68
CA THR A 91 7.06 6.14 3.76
C THR A 91 7.83 4.82 3.78
N ALA A 92 8.07 4.23 4.95
CA ALA A 92 8.66 2.90 5.09
C ALA A 92 7.53 1.91 5.33
N VAL A 93 7.43 0.97 4.41
CA VAL A 93 6.41 -0.08 4.45
C VAL A 93 7.04 -1.41 4.78
N TYR A 94 6.37 -2.12 5.68
CA TYR A 94 6.71 -3.49 6.00
C TYR A 94 5.44 -4.31 5.78
N ALA A 95 5.52 -5.30 4.89
CA ALA A 95 4.47 -6.30 4.70
C ALA A 95 4.86 -7.52 5.56
N LYS A 96 4.16 -7.71 6.68
CA LYS A 96 4.46 -8.76 7.66
C LYS A 96 3.20 -9.51 8.06
N GLN A 97 3.34 -10.71 8.64
CA GLN A 97 2.19 -11.43 9.18
C GLN A 97 1.60 -10.69 10.39
N ARG A 98 0.27 -10.65 10.51
CA ARG A 98 -0.41 -10.09 11.69
C ARG A 98 -0.11 -10.87 12.96
N THR A 99 -0.09 -12.20 12.87
CA THR A 99 0.14 -13.10 14.02
C THR A 99 1.61 -13.18 14.42
N ASN A 100 2.53 -12.94 13.48
CA ASN A 100 3.97 -12.88 13.75
C ASN A 100 4.65 -11.77 12.94
N PRO A 101 4.74 -10.53 13.46
CA PRO A 101 5.30 -9.38 12.75
C PRO A 101 6.79 -9.50 12.38
N ASN A 102 7.49 -10.53 12.86
CA ASN A 102 8.88 -10.79 12.51
C ASN A 102 9.02 -11.62 11.22
N GLU A 103 7.94 -12.29 10.79
CA GLU A 103 7.93 -13.13 9.59
C GLU A 103 7.36 -12.37 8.39
N ASP A 104 7.89 -12.69 7.21
CA ASP A 104 7.32 -12.23 5.96
C ASP A 104 5.92 -12.82 5.75
N VAL A 105 5.08 -12.10 5.01
CA VAL A 105 3.76 -12.60 4.62
C VAL A 105 3.89 -13.96 3.91
N ASP A 106 2.98 -14.88 4.20
CA ASP A 106 3.05 -16.29 3.78
C ASP A 106 1.96 -16.68 2.77
N ARG A 107 1.39 -15.68 2.08
CA ARG A 107 0.37 -15.88 1.06
C ARG A 107 0.90 -15.62 -0.35
N TRP A 108 0.20 -16.23 -1.30
CA TRP A 108 0.59 -16.22 -2.71
C TRP A 108 0.81 -14.80 -3.26
N THR A 109 -0.06 -13.84 -2.93
CA THR A 109 0.17 -12.41 -3.20
C THR A 109 -0.33 -11.56 -2.05
N GLN A 110 0.56 -10.82 -1.40
CA GLN A 110 0.25 -9.81 -0.39
C GLN A 110 1.25 -8.67 -0.51
N LEU A 111 0.73 -7.49 -0.87
CA LEU A 111 1.52 -6.31 -1.19
C LEU A 111 0.92 -5.10 -0.49
N ALA A 112 1.77 -4.14 -0.15
CA ALA A 112 1.35 -2.89 0.44
C ALA A 112 2.33 -1.77 0.12
N GLY A 113 1.87 -0.53 0.19
CA GLY A 113 2.74 0.58 -0.17
C GLY A 113 2.05 1.92 -0.24
N LEU A 114 2.65 2.81 -1.02
CA LEU A 114 2.28 4.21 -1.14
C LEU A 114 1.52 4.46 -2.44
N MET A 115 0.35 5.09 -2.31
CA MET A 115 -0.49 5.49 -3.44
C MET A 115 -0.63 7.01 -3.49
N ALA A 116 -0.55 7.57 -4.69
CA ALA A 116 -1.13 8.87 -4.99
C ALA A 116 -2.32 8.66 -5.93
N ARG A 117 -3.50 9.05 -5.47
CA ARG A 117 -4.79 8.82 -6.15
C ARG A 117 -5.46 10.16 -6.37
N ASP A 118 -6.09 10.32 -7.53
CA ASP A 118 -6.94 11.48 -7.78
C ASP A 118 -8.20 11.42 -6.89
N PRO A 119 -8.43 12.40 -5.99
CA PRO A 119 -9.63 12.41 -5.17
C PRO A 119 -10.92 12.58 -5.99
N ALA A 120 -10.85 13.11 -7.22
CA ALA A 120 -12.01 13.26 -8.10
C ALA A 120 -12.47 11.93 -8.74
N SER A 121 -11.64 10.88 -8.69
CA SER A 121 -11.96 9.52 -9.15
C SER A 121 -13.03 8.87 -8.26
N THR A 122 -14.24 9.39 -8.22
CA THR A 122 -15.31 8.90 -7.32
C THR A 122 -16.35 8.04 -8.04
N THR A 123 -16.28 7.97 -9.37
CA THR A 123 -17.21 7.22 -10.20
C THR A 123 -16.52 6.05 -10.88
N THR A 124 -17.26 4.96 -11.11
CA THR A 124 -16.80 3.81 -11.89
C THR A 124 -16.25 4.25 -13.24
N GLY A 125 -15.12 3.68 -13.66
CA GLY A 125 -14.46 4.06 -14.91
C GLY A 125 -13.61 5.33 -14.88
N SER A 126 -13.53 6.05 -13.74
CA SER A 126 -12.73 7.29 -13.61
C SER A 126 -11.47 7.13 -12.75
N GLU A 127 -11.11 5.89 -12.41
CA GLU A 127 -10.04 5.61 -11.46
C GLU A 127 -8.67 6.04 -12.01
N ASN A 128 -7.98 6.91 -11.28
CA ASN A 128 -6.67 7.44 -11.66
C ASN A 128 -5.73 7.41 -10.44
N TYR A 129 -4.65 6.63 -10.52
CA TYR A 129 -3.65 6.56 -9.44
C TYR A 129 -2.27 6.09 -9.92
N VAL A 130 -1.27 6.35 -9.10
CA VAL A 130 0.02 5.65 -9.08
C VAL A 130 0.18 4.95 -7.74
N PHE A 131 0.65 3.71 -7.75
CA PHE A 131 0.72 2.86 -6.56
C PHE A 131 1.99 2.02 -6.58
N ASN A 132 2.89 2.31 -5.63
CA ASN A 132 4.15 1.59 -5.46
C ASN A 132 4.04 0.71 -4.23
N VAL A 133 4.16 -0.61 -4.41
CA VAL A 133 3.97 -1.58 -3.34
C VAL A 133 5.14 -2.54 -3.22
N ALA A 134 5.32 -3.08 -2.03
CA ALA A 134 6.28 -4.12 -1.71
C ALA A 134 5.60 -5.24 -0.91
N GLY A 135 6.13 -6.46 -1.02
CA GLY A 135 5.66 -7.62 -0.29
C GLY A 135 5.99 -8.91 -1.02
N ILE A 136 5.11 -9.90 -0.94
CA ILE A 136 5.26 -11.17 -1.65
C ILE A 136 4.31 -11.18 -2.85
N ARG A 137 4.86 -11.53 -4.01
CA ARG A 137 4.11 -11.79 -5.25
C ARG A 137 4.58 -13.13 -5.80
N PHE A 138 3.65 -14.06 -5.94
CA PHE A 138 3.92 -15.43 -6.36
C PHE A 138 5.04 -16.10 -5.55
N ASP A 139 4.91 -16.03 -4.22
CA ASP A 139 5.87 -16.58 -3.23
C ASP A 139 7.29 -16.00 -3.31
N THR A 140 7.45 -14.87 -4.00
CA THR A 140 8.75 -14.18 -4.15
C THR A 140 8.65 -12.75 -3.65
N PRO A 141 9.65 -12.26 -2.87
CA PRO A 141 9.76 -10.84 -2.56
C PRO A 141 9.74 -9.99 -3.82
N SER A 142 8.88 -8.98 -3.84
CA SER A 142 8.63 -8.17 -5.01
C SER A 142 8.38 -6.71 -4.65
N VAL A 143 8.80 -5.83 -5.55
CA VAL A 143 8.29 -4.45 -5.64
C VAL A 143 7.45 -4.34 -6.91
N GLU A 144 6.26 -3.76 -6.79
CA GLU A 144 5.34 -3.55 -7.91
C GLU A 144 5.04 -2.07 -8.05
N LEU A 145 5.19 -1.56 -9.26
CA LEU A 145 4.80 -0.22 -9.68
C LEU A 145 3.53 -0.37 -10.52
N LYS A 146 2.45 0.27 -10.09
CA LYS A 146 1.18 0.26 -10.78
C LYS A 146 0.75 1.68 -11.08
N SER A 147 0.13 1.87 -12.24
CA SER A 147 -0.62 3.08 -12.52
C SER A 147 -1.95 2.72 -13.14
N THR A 148 -2.94 3.57 -12.93
CA THR A 148 -4.25 3.46 -13.57
C THR A 148 -4.60 4.79 -14.18
N THR A 149 -5.08 4.77 -15.41
CA THR A 149 -5.63 5.95 -16.10
C THR A 149 -6.99 5.59 -16.67
N ASP A 150 -8.01 6.34 -16.27
CA ASP A 150 -9.42 6.08 -16.62
C ASP A 150 -9.75 4.58 -16.49
N ASN A 151 -9.42 4.05 -15.32
CA ASN A 151 -9.67 2.66 -14.94
C ASN A 151 -8.83 1.60 -15.68
N SER A 152 -7.96 1.98 -16.61
CA SER A 152 -7.03 1.04 -17.24
C SER A 152 -5.73 0.93 -16.44
N SER A 153 -5.52 -0.21 -15.79
CA SER A 153 -4.31 -0.45 -14.99
C SER A 153 -3.14 -0.98 -15.84
N THR A 154 -1.95 -0.45 -15.58
CA THR A 154 -0.66 -0.99 -16.03
C THR A 154 0.20 -1.34 -14.82
N ILE A 155 1.02 -2.37 -14.96
CA ILE A 155 1.79 -2.96 -13.85
C ILE A 155 3.21 -3.30 -14.31
N ARG A 156 4.18 -3.04 -13.44
CA ARG A 156 5.55 -3.52 -13.57
C ARG A 156 6.03 -4.04 -12.22
N ALA A 157 6.32 -5.34 -12.15
CA ALA A 157 6.84 -5.97 -10.95
C ALA A 157 8.31 -6.35 -11.12
N TYR A 158 9.09 -6.15 -10.05
CA TYR A 158 10.47 -6.56 -9.92
C TYR A 158 10.56 -7.53 -8.74
N THR A 159 10.82 -8.79 -9.04
CA THR A 159 11.06 -9.81 -8.02
C THR A 159 12.54 -9.90 -7.72
N ASP A 160 12.89 -10.20 -6.47
CA ASP A 160 14.26 -10.61 -6.14
C ASP A 160 14.51 -12.03 -6.67
N ASN A 161 14.73 -12.12 -7.98
CA ASN A 161 15.69 -13.08 -8.45
C ASN A 161 17.03 -12.54 -7.98
N ARG A 162 17.70 -13.28 -7.07
CA ARG A 162 19.07 -13.05 -6.54
C ARG A 162 20.19 -12.95 -7.61
N ASN A 163 19.83 -12.57 -8.83
CA ASN A 163 20.62 -12.33 -10.01
C ASN A 163 20.64 -10.84 -10.39
N CYS A 164 20.35 -9.87 -9.50
CA CYS A 164 20.32 -8.43 -9.86
C CYS A 164 21.66 -7.85 -10.39
N CYS A 165 22.72 -8.66 -10.47
CA CYS A 165 23.92 -8.38 -11.26
C CYS A 165 23.86 -8.86 -12.74
N ARG A 166 22.72 -9.32 -13.25
CA ARG A 166 22.51 -9.60 -14.67
C ARG A 166 21.15 -9.06 -15.11
N SER A 167 21.20 -7.93 -15.80
CA SER A 167 20.08 -7.43 -16.59
C SER A 167 19.64 -8.47 -17.62
N THR A 168 18.44 -9.01 -17.45
CA THR A 168 17.65 -9.45 -18.60
C THR A 168 16.27 -8.83 -18.45
N ASP A 169 16.04 -7.77 -19.22
CA ASP A 169 14.69 -7.37 -19.59
C ASP A 169 13.97 -8.59 -20.16
N SER A 170 12.98 -9.09 -19.43
CA SER A 170 11.93 -9.91 -20.01
C SER A 170 10.59 -9.36 -19.54
N ALA A 171 9.99 -8.57 -20.43
CA ALA A 171 8.57 -8.26 -20.38
C ALA A 171 7.79 -9.58 -20.39
N TYR A 172 7.24 -9.98 -19.24
CA TYR A 172 6.20 -11.00 -19.20
C TYR A 172 4.86 -10.32 -19.05
N GLY A 173 4.09 -10.37 -20.14
CA GLY A 173 2.72 -9.93 -20.22
C GLY A 173 1.76 -10.87 -19.47
N SER A 174 0.64 -10.26 -19.09
CA SER A 174 -0.70 -10.83 -18.88
C SER A 174 -0.79 -12.28 -18.40
N TYR A 175 -0.93 -12.47 -17.09
CA TYR A 175 -1.78 -13.52 -16.53
C TYR A 175 -2.51 -12.96 -15.29
N PHE A 176 -3.83 -12.98 -15.39
CA PHE A 176 -4.78 -12.86 -14.27
C PHE A 176 -4.77 -14.17 -13.50
#